data_AF-A0A0B7IVD4-F1
#
_entry.id   AF-A0A0B7IVD4-F1
#
_cell.length_a   1.000
_cell.length_b   1.000
_cell.length_c   1.000
_cell.angle_alpha   90.00
_cell.angle_beta   90.00
_cell.angle_gamma   90.00
#
_symmetry.space_group_name_H-M   'P 1'
#
loop_
_entity.id
_entity.type
_entity.pdbx_description
1 polymer ?
#
loop_
_entity_poly.entity_id
_entity_poly.type
_entity_poly.pdbx_seq_one_letter_code
_entity_poly.pdbx_strand_id
1 'polypeptide(L)'
;MKLNWKHILWSAVGIAIVGGAAYFIFRSKDEQPPTTLPTVEPNSEYGKRLEAFRKDTPRKQRMVDELLVAMKGLGTKFSKIKEILQEIEDENFMRSLIGYFHKKTYRKVVVKPPFYEEVELDLIGWFKEELSESEYKELKDMYPNSL
;
A
#
# COMPACT_ATOMS: atom_id res chain seq x y z
N MET A 1 61.45 -2.24 8.57
CA MET A 1 61.00 -1.89 9.93
C MET A 1 59.71 -1.07 9.78
N LYS A 2 58.59 -1.56 10.35
CA LYS A 2 57.17 -1.06 10.30
C LYS A 2 56.55 -1.08 8.89
N LEU A 3 55.60 -1.94 8.49
CA LEU A 3 54.39 -2.55 9.08
C LEU A 3 53.35 -1.55 9.61
N ASN A 4 52.24 -1.39 8.87
CA ASN A 4 50.82 -1.48 9.30
C ASN A 4 49.91 -1.15 8.08
N TRP A 5 49.27 -2.13 7.43
CA TRP A 5 47.93 -2.70 7.74
C TRP A 5 46.79 -1.68 7.44
N LYS A 6 45.84 -1.93 6.53
CA LYS A 6 44.88 -3.06 6.55
C LYS A 6 44.24 -3.38 5.17
N HIS A 7 44.36 -4.66 4.82
CA HIS A 7 43.39 -5.61 4.20
C HIS A 7 42.71 -5.34 2.86
N ILE A 8 43.30 -5.99 1.85
CA ILE A 8 42.70 -6.52 0.62
C ILE A 8 42.00 -7.88 0.94
N LEU A 9 41.09 -8.26 0.04
CA LEU A 9 40.53 -9.59 -0.27
C LEU A 9 39.12 -9.85 0.25
N TRP A 10 38.12 -9.71 -0.64
CA TRP A 10 37.67 -10.70 -1.64
C TRP A 10 37.08 -11.94 -0.94
N SER A 11 35.79 -12.20 -1.16
CA SER A 11 35.29 -13.51 -1.59
C SER A 11 33.77 -13.47 -1.72
N ALA A 12 33.30 -13.66 -2.95
CA ALA A 12 32.00 -14.25 -3.22
C ALA A 12 31.91 -15.57 -2.44
N VAL A 13 30.91 -15.69 -1.58
CA VAL A 13 30.54 -16.94 -0.94
C VAL A 13 29.11 -17.24 -1.33
N GLY A 14 28.97 -18.00 -2.40
CA GLY A 14 27.80 -18.83 -2.60
C GLY A 14 27.86 -19.99 -1.62
N ILE A 15 26.79 -20.17 -0.86
CA ILE A 15 26.51 -21.44 -0.17
C ILE A 15 25.21 -21.95 -0.76
N ALA A 16 25.33 -23.04 -1.51
CA ALA A 16 24.23 -23.86 -1.95
C ALA A 16 24.20 -25.13 -1.09
N ILE A 17 22.96 -25.56 -0.77
CA ILE A 17 22.50 -26.91 -0.42
C ILE A 17 22.59 -27.30 1.07
N VAL A 18 21.42 -27.49 1.71
CA VAL A 18 20.81 -28.76 2.21
C VAL A 18 19.38 -28.38 2.65
N GLY A 19 18.30 -28.78 1.97
CA GLY A 19 17.57 -30.04 2.23
C GLY A 19 16.08 -29.69 2.42
N GLY A 20 15.18 -30.36 1.71
CA GLY A 20 13.81 -29.92 1.47
C GLY A 20 12.94 -29.68 2.72
N ALA A 21 12.48 -28.44 2.89
CA ALA A 21 11.22 -28.04 3.55
C ALA A 21 11.06 -26.51 3.51
N ALA A 22 10.77 -25.91 2.35
CA ALA A 22 10.34 -24.50 2.30
C ALA A 22 9.63 -24.11 0.99
N TYR A 23 8.81 -25.00 0.42
CA TYR A 23 7.94 -24.70 -0.75
C TYR A 23 6.85 -23.64 -0.43
N PHE A 24 7.00 -22.85 0.65
CA PHE A 24 5.96 -21.99 1.22
C PHE A 24 6.37 -20.53 1.50
N ILE A 25 7.52 -20.05 1.03
CA ILE A 25 8.00 -18.69 1.33
C ILE A 25 8.20 -17.81 0.07
N PHE A 26 7.43 -18.05 -1.00
CA PHE A 26 7.52 -17.25 -2.25
C PHE A 26 6.19 -16.63 -2.74
N ARG A 27 5.32 -16.25 -1.80
CA ARG A 27 4.24 -15.25 -1.99
C ARG A 27 4.20 -14.50 -0.65
N SER A 28 4.65 -13.26 -0.48
CA SER A 28 4.47 -12.09 -1.33
C SER A 28 5.71 -11.21 -1.14
N LYS A 29 6.49 -10.98 -2.20
CA LYS A 29 7.25 -9.73 -2.26
C LYS A 29 6.21 -8.68 -2.59
N ASP A 30 5.76 -7.93 -1.59
CA ASP A 30 5.13 -6.65 -1.84
C ASP A 30 6.12 -5.85 -2.67
N GLU A 31 5.85 -5.75 -3.97
CA GLU A 31 6.48 -4.77 -4.84
C GLU A 31 6.04 -3.40 -4.30
N GLN A 32 6.75 -2.90 -3.30
CA GLN A 32 6.69 -1.48 -3.00
C GLN A 32 7.20 -0.77 -4.26
N PRO A 33 6.38 0.07 -4.93
CA PRO A 33 6.88 0.88 -6.02
C PRO A 33 8.05 1.74 -5.53
N PRO A 34 9.03 2.12 -6.38
CA PRO A 34 10.16 2.94 -5.97
C PRO A 34 9.65 4.28 -5.38
N THR A 35 9.67 4.38 -4.05
CA THR A 35 8.92 5.37 -3.27
C THR A 35 9.83 6.55 -2.92
N THR A 36 10.38 7.26 -3.89
CA THR A 36 10.94 8.59 -3.65
C THR A 36 10.10 9.61 -4.42
N LEU A 37 8.94 9.95 -3.84
CA LEU A 37 8.23 11.16 -4.26
C LEU A 37 9.13 12.37 -3.96
N PRO A 38 9.03 13.44 -4.75
CA PRO A 38 9.81 14.64 -4.51
C PRO A 38 9.63 15.13 -3.07
N THR A 39 10.73 15.54 -2.44
CA THR A 39 10.70 16.14 -1.11
C THR A 39 9.87 17.43 -1.16
N VAL A 40 8.77 17.44 -0.43
CA VAL A 40 7.84 18.57 -0.39
C VAL A 40 8.38 19.63 0.56
N GLU A 41 8.55 20.86 0.07
CA GLU A 41 8.94 21.99 0.91
C GLU A 41 7.79 22.36 1.87
N PRO A 42 7.98 22.26 3.20
CA PRO A 42 6.87 22.41 4.16
C PRO A 42 6.23 23.80 4.15
N ASN A 43 7.01 24.85 3.85
CA ASN A 43 6.55 26.24 3.89
C ASN A 43 5.86 26.71 2.59
N SER A 44 5.95 25.91 1.52
CA SER A 44 5.21 26.16 0.29
C SER A 44 3.70 26.07 0.55
N GLU A 45 2.90 26.73 -0.30
CA GLU A 45 1.44 26.63 -0.20
C GLU A 45 0.97 25.18 -0.27
N TYR A 46 1.54 24.40 -1.20
CA TYR A 46 1.29 22.97 -1.34
C TYR A 46 1.69 22.18 -0.08
N GLY A 47 2.89 22.43 0.47
CA GLY A 47 3.37 21.78 1.69
C GLY A 47 2.44 22.02 2.89
N LYS A 48 1.92 23.23 3.02
CA LYS A 48 0.92 23.57 4.05
C LYS A 48 -0.40 22.83 3.86
N ARG A 49 -0.91 22.71 2.62
CA ARG A 49 -2.14 21.94 2.35
C ARG A 49 -1.96 20.45 2.65
N LEU A 50 -0.85 19.87 2.23
CA LEU A 50 -0.51 18.48 2.53
C LEU A 50 -0.36 18.23 4.04
N GLU A 51 0.29 19.15 4.76
CA GLU A 51 0.41 19.06 6.22
C GLU A 51 -0.95 19.22 6.92
N ALA A 52 -1.81 20.13 6.45
CA ALA A 52 -3.16 20.28 6.96
C ALA A 52 -3.96 18.98 6.77
N PHE A 53 -3.91 18.37 5.58
CA PHE A 53 -4.54 17.08 5.32
C PHE A 53 -3.98 15.96 6.22
N ARG A 54 -2.66 15.91 6.41
CA ARG A 54 -2.02 14.94 7.31
C ARG A 54 -2.49 15.07 8.76
N LYS A 55 -2.80 16.29 9.21
CA LYS A 55 -3.29 16.57 10.57
C LYS A 55 -4.81 16.47 10.71
N ASP A 56 -5.56 16.52 9.62
CA ASP A 56 -7.02 16.43 9.62
C ASP A 56 -7.50 14.98 9.76
N THR A 57 -7.45 14.49 11.00
CA THR A 57 -7.95 13.16 11.38
C THR A 57 -9.44 12.97 11.07
N PRO A 58 -10.35 13.90 11.40
CA PRO A 58 -11.78 13.74 11.08
C PRO A 58 -12.05 13.55 9.59
N ARG A 59 -11.39 14.33 8.72
CA ARG A 59 -11.55 14.20 7.27
C ARG A 59 -11.07 12.85 6.78
N LYS A 60 -9.86 12.42 7.16
CA LYS A 60 -9.33 11.11 6.76
C LYS A 60 -10.17 9.96 7.30
N GLN A 61 -10.66 10.06 8.53
CA GLN A 61 -11.55 9.05 9.12
C GLN A 61 -12.83 8.89 8.31
N ARG A 62 -13.49 10.01 7.99
CA ARG A 62 -14.69 10.00 7.12
C ARG A 62 -14.40 9.33 5.79
N MET A 63 -13.30 9.69 5.13
CA MET A 63 -12.92 9.07 3.85
C MET A 63 -12.69 7.56 3.98
N VAL A 64 -11.98 7.11 5.02
CA VAL A 64 -11.75 5.69 5.29
C VAL A 64 -13.07 4.95 5.51
N ASP A 65 -13.99 5.51 6.31
CA ASP A 65 -15.28 4.89 6.59
C ASP A 65 -16.14 4.81 5.33
N GLU A 66 -16.19 5.89 4.52
CA GLU A 66 -16.90 5.90 3.24
C GLU A 66 -16.29 4.89 2.24
N LEU A 67 -14.96 4.77 2.19
CA LEU A 67 -14.27 3.79 1.34
C LEU A 67 -14.59 2.36 1.78
N LEU A 68 -14.51 2.06 3.08
CA LEU A 68 -14.88 0.74 3.62
C LEU A 68 -16.33 0.39 3.27
N VAL A 69 -17.25 1.35 3.36
CA VAL A 69 -18.66 1.13 2.97
C VAL A 69 -18.79 0.90 1.46
N ALA A 70 -18.08 1.67 0.64
CA ALA A 70 -18.13 1.55 -0.82
C ALA A 70 -17.51 0.24 -1.34
N MET A 71 -16.59 -0.36 -0.59
CA MET A 71 -15.89 -1.61 -0.88
C MET A 71 -16.48 -2.84 -0.15
N LYS A 72 -17.55 -2.72 0.63
CA LYS A 72 -18.03 -3.85 1.44
C LYS A 72 -18.93 -4.80 0.66
N GLY A 73 -18.39 -5.96 0.26
CA GLY A 73 -19.16 -7.16 -0.09
C GLY A 73 -19.59 -7.25 -1.56
N LEU A 74 -20.73 -7.88 -1.85
CA LEU A 74 -21.20 -8.23 -3.22
C LEU A 74 -21.52 -7.03 -4.14
N GLY A 75 -21.20 -5.80 -3.76
CA GLY A 75 -21.63 -4.60 -4.47
C GLY A 75 -20.64 -3.45 -4.33
N THR A 76 -19.37 -3.68 -4.68
CA THR A 76 -18.38 -2.62 -4.75
C THR A 76 -18.82 -1.52 -5.70
N LYS A 77 -18.89 -0.29 -5.17
CA LYS A 77 -19.38 0.90 -5.89
C LYS A 77 -18.21 1.72 -6.35
N PHE A 78 -17.60 1.33 -7.47
CA PHE A 78 -16.41 2.00 -7.98
C PHE A 78 -16.62 3.50 -8.24
N SER A 79 -17.79 3.90 -8.73
CA SER A 79 -18.13 5.33 -8.88
C SER A 79 -18.05 6.11 -7.57
N LYS A 80 -18.48 5.50 -6.45
CA LYS A 80 -18.41 6.13 -5.13
C LYS A 80 -16.98 6.18 -4.61
N ILE A 81 -16.18 5.14 -4.85
CA ILE A 81 -14.75 5.14 -4.53
C ILE A 81 -14.06 6.31 -5.25
N LYS A 82 -14.33 6.50 -6.54
CA LYS A 82 -13.78 7.64 -7.29
C LYS A 82 -14.22 8.99 -6.73
N GLU A 83 -15.50 9.15 -6.41
CA GLU A 83 -16.02 10.38 -5.79
C GLU A 83 -15.29 10.71 -4.48
N ILE A 84 -15.06 9.71 -3.62
CA ILE A 84 -14.31 9.91 -2.36
C ILE A 84 -12.86 10.28 -2.66
N LEU A 85 -12.24 9.62 -3.63
CA LEU A 85 -10.85 9.86 -4.01
C LEU A 85 -10.65 11.16 -4.80
N GLN A 86 -11.68 11.86 -5.26
CA GLN A 86 -11.54 13.20 -5.85
C GLN A 86 -11.02 14.24 -4.86
N GLU A 87 -11.16 13.98 -3.55
CA GLU A 87 -10.59 14.82 -2.50
C GLU A 87 -9.06 14.65 -2.33
N ILE A 88 -8.47 13.65 -2.98
CA ILE A 88 -7.04 13.37 -2.95
C ILE A 88 -6.38 14.12 -4.13
N GLU A 89 -5.58 15.14 -3.80
CA GLU A 89 -4.92 15.98 -4.82
C GLU A 89 -3.90 15.19 -5.66
N ASP A 90 -3.12 14.33 -5.02
CA ASP A 90 -2.04 13.57 -5.66
C ASP A 90 -1.54 12.39 -4.80
N GLU A 91 -0.43 11.79 -5.24
CA GLU A 91 0.30 10.69 -4.62
C GLU A 91 0.68 10.93 -3.15
N ASN A 92 1.08 12.14 -2.76
CA ASN A 92 1.45 12.44 -1.38
C ASN A 92 0.23 12.42 -0.46
N PHE A 93 -0.92 12.90 -0.95
CA PHE A 93 -2.19 12.82 -0.25
C PHE A 93 -2.68 11.38 -0.19
N MET A 94 -2.57 10.62 -1.28
CA MET A 94 -2.92 9.20 -1.33
C MET A 94 -2.10 8.40 -0.32
N ARG A 95 -0.77 8.58 -0.27
CA ARG A 95 0.09 7.94 0.74
C ARG A 95 -0.31 8.30 2.17
N SER A 96 -0.68 9.55 2.41
CA SER A 96 -1.17 9.97 3.72
C SER A 96 -2.47 9.25 4.09
N LEU A 97 -3.38 9.02 3.14
CA LEU A 97 -4.61 8.27 3.36
C LEU A 97 -4.33 6.77 3.57
N ILE A 98 -3.49 6.15 2.73
CA ILE A 98 -3.05 4.75 2.86
C ILE A 98 -2.43 4.52 4.25
N GLY A 99 -1.51 5.40 4.66
CA GLY A 99 -0.88 5.32 5.98
C GLY A 99 -1.87 5.45 7.14
N TYR A 100 -2.92 6.27 6.97
CA TYR A 100 -3.98 6.45 7.97
C TYR A 100 -4.99 5.28 8.00
N PHE A 101 -5.23 4.61 6.88
CA PHE A 101 -6.12 3.45 6.81
C PHE A 101 -5.63 2.29 7.68
N HIS A 102 -4.30 2.17 7.85
CA HIS A 102 -3.65 1.07 8.57
C HIS A 102 -4.07 -0.30 7.99
N LYS A 103 -4.40 -1.27 8.84
CA LYS A 103 -5.00 -2.54 8.43
C LYS A 103 -6.42 -2.62 8.97
N LYS A 104 -7.32 -3.19 8.17
CA LYS A 104 -8.72 -3.42 8.51
C LYS A 104 -9.09 -4.86 8.16
N THR A 105 -9.91 -5.47 9.02
CA THR A 105 -10.41 -6.83 8.84
C THR A 105 -11.26 -6.95 7.58
N TYR A 106 -10.81 -7.80 6.66
CA TYR A 106 -11.44 -8.15 5.40
C TYR A 106 -11.96 -9.59 5.46
N ARG A 107 -13.17 -9.83 4.96
CA ARG A 107 -13.80 -11.16 4.93
C ARG A 107 -13.71 -11.75 3.53
N LYS A 108 -12.69 -12.56 3.30
CA LYS A 108 -12.45 -13.22 2.01
C LYS A 108 -13.29 -14.48 1.87
N VAL A 109 -14.01 -14.61 0.76
CA VAL A 109 -14.72 -15.85 0.42
C VAL A 109 -13.71 -16.87 -0.10
N VAL A 110 -13.53 -17.98 0.60
CA VAL A 110 -12.48 -18.98 0.24
C VAL A 110 -13.02 -20.11 -0.64
N VAL A 111 -14.30 -20.48 -0.48
CA VAL A 111 -14.89 -21.61 -1.22
C VAL A 111 -16.29 -21.25 -1.72
N LYS A 112 -17.26 -21.17 -0.81
CA LYS A 112 -18.64 -20.71 -1.01
C LYS A 112 -19.15 -20.18 0.34
N PRO A 113 -20.05 -19.19 0.36
CA PRO A 113 -20.72 -18.79 1.59
C PRO A 113 -21.28 -20.03 2.33
N PRO A 114 -21.10 -20.18 3.66
CA PRO A 114 -20.64 -19.18 4.63
C PRO A 114 -19.16 -19.31 5.03
N PHE A 115 -18.31 -19.96 4.23
CA PHE A 115 -16.88 -20.09 4.56
C PHE A 115 -16.12 -18.81 4.19
N TYR A 116 -15.82 -18.02 5.21
CA TYR A 116 -15.02 -16.81 5.12
C TYR A 116 -13.73 -16.97 5.91
N GLU A 117 -12.65 -16.38 5.40
CA GLU A 117 -11.43 -16.14 6.16
C GLU A 117 -11.36 -14.65 6.50
N GLU A 118 -11.04 -14.36 7.76
CA GLU A 118 -10.77 -12.99 8.20
C GLU A 118 -9.28 -12.71 8.06
N VAL A 119 -8.93 -11.76 7.20
CA VAL A 119 -7.56 -11.32 6.95
C VAL A 119 -7.44 -9.82 7.20
N GLU A 120 -6.27 -9.36 7.64
CA GLU A 120 -6.01 -7.94 7.86
C GLU A 120 -5.36 -7.33 6.62
N LEU A 121 -6.10 -6.50 5.88
CA LEU A 121 -5.64 -5.84 4.65
C LEU A 121 -5.49 -4.34 4.85
N ASP A 122 -4.47 -3.76 4.22
CA ASP A 122 -4.34 -2.32 4.05
C ASP A 122 -5.22 -1.81 2.90
N LEU A 123 -5.25 -0.49 2.68
CA LEU A 123 -6.12 0.11 1.65
C LEU A 123 -5.84 -0.45 0.25
N ILE A 124 -4.57 -0.74 -0.06
CA ILE A 124 -4.16 -1.31 -1.35
C ILE A 124 -4.71 -2.75 -1.46
N GLY A 125 -4.58 -3.55 -0.41
CA GLY A 125 -5.13 -4.89 -0.34
C GLY A 125 -6.66 -4.90 -0.52
N TRP A 126 -7.36 -3.97 0.13
CA TRP A 126 -8.81 -3.79 -0.06
C TRP A 126 -9.15 -3.46 -1.51
N PHE A 127 -8.44 -2.53 -2.15
CA PHE A 127 -8.64 -2.24 -3.57
C PHE A 127 -8.40 -3.45 -4.47
N LYS A 128 -7.38 -4.26 -4.20
CA LYS A 128 -7.06 -5.45 -5.01
C LYS A 128 -8.11 -6.56 -4.90
N GLU A 129 -8.73 -6.73 -3.73
CA GLU A 129 -9.74 -7.76 -3.52
C GLU A 129 -11.14 -7.33 -4.00
N GLU A 130 -11.46 -6.05 -3.92
CA GLU A 130 -12.83 -5.55 -4.18
C GLU A 130 -13.03 -4.95 -5.57
N LEU A 131 -11.98 -4.47 -6.23
CA LEU A 131 -12.06 -3.90 -7.57
C LEU A 131 -11.78 -4.96 -8.64
N SER A 132 -12.45 -4.83 -9.79
CA SER A 132 -12.02 -5.54 -10.98
C SER A 132 -10.63 -5.07 -11.43
N GLU A 133 -9.93 -5.89 -12.22
CA GLU A 133 -8.59 -5.53 -12.72
C GLU A 133 -8.57 -4.19 -13.47
N SER A 134 -9.62 -3.90 -14.25
CA SER A 134 -9.76 -2.62 -14.97
C SER A 134 -9.95 -1.44 -14.04
N GLU A 135 -10.74 -1.59 -12.98
CA GLU A 135 -11.01 -0.51 -12.01
C GLU A 135 -9.78 -0.26 -11.13
N TYR A 136 -9.09 -1.32 -10.70
CA TYR A 136 -7.83 -1.19 -9.99
C TYR A 136 -6.77 -0.50 -10.87
N LYS A 137 -6.69 -0.88 -12.14
CA LYS A 137 -5.79 -0.23 -13.10
C LYS A 137 -6.12 1.26 -13.26
N GLU A 138 -7.40 1.62 -13.36
CA GLU A 138 -7.80 3.03 -13.44
C GLU A 138 -7.34 3.82 -12.21
N LEU A 139 -7.47 3.28 -11.00
CA LEU A 139 -6.92 3.93 -9.80
C LEU A 139 -5.39 4.02 -9.83
N LYS A 140 -4.72 2.96 -10.31
CA LYS A 140 -3.27 2.95 -10.44
C LYS A 140 -2.77 3.95 -11.49
N ASP A 141 -3.52 4.18 -12.56
CA ASP A 141 -3.19 5.19 -13.56
C ASP A 141 -3.32 6.62 -12.97
N MET A 142 -4.22 6.82 -11.99
CA MET A 142 -4.33 8.08 -11.24
C MET A 142 -3.21 8.26 -10.19
N TYR A 143 -2.79 7.17 -9.53
CA TYR A 143 -1.81 7.17 -8.43
C TYR A 143 -0.71 6.11 -8.61
N PRO A 144 0.10 6.18 -9.69
CA PRO A 144 1.02 5.11 -10.11
C PRO A 144 2.13 4.76 -9.12
N ASN A 145 2.48 5.67 -8.21
CA ASN A 145 3.56 5.50 -7.23
C ASN A 145 3.05 5.20 -5.82
N SER A 146 1.73 5.11 -5.63
CA SER A 146 1.11 4.82 -4.34
C SER A 146 0.23 3.57 -4.37
N LEU A 147 -0.14 3.07 -5.55
CA LEU A 147 -1.01 1.90 -5.78
C LEU A 147 -0.38 0.82 -6.69
#